data_AF-A0A2B8A228-F1
#
_entry.id   AF-A0A2B8A228-F1
#
_cell.length_a   1.000
_cell.length_b   1.000
_cell.length_c   1.000
_cell.angle_alpha   90.00
_cell.angle_beta   90.00
_cell.angle_gamma   90.00
#
_symmetry.space_group_name_H-M   'P 1'
#
loop_
_entity.id
_entity.type
_entity.pdbx_description
1 polymer ?
#
loop_
_entity_poly.entity_id
_entity_poly.type
_entity_poly.pdbx_seq_one_letter_code
_entity_poly.pdbx_strand_id
1 'polypeptide(L)'
;MDPARAKELKDTKKSFRVKGFLDNFPVEQTAVMPMGEGNFMLAFNAAMRKGTGKAAGNFIQVTLEEDTQKLRLSSDLSECLENETEARAFFNTLNPSNQ
;
A
#
# COMPACT_ATOMS: atom_id res chain seq x y z
N MET A 1 0.88 22.78 14.22
CA MET A 1 0.41 21.53 13.59
C MET A 1 1.51 20.52 13.77
N ASP A 2 1.26 19.47 14.54
CA ASP A 2 2.23 18.42 14.85
C ASP A 2 2.47 17.57 13.59
N PRO A 3 3.71 17.40 13.09
CA PRO A 3 3.96 16.59 11.91
C PRO A 3 3.54 15.14 12.19
N ALA A 4 2.69 14.58 11.31
CA ALA A 4 2.18 13.22 11.41
C ALA A 4 3.31 12.22 11.72
N ARG A 5 3.26 11.61 12.90
CA ARG A 5 4.27 10.66 13.38
C ARG A 5 4.02 9.29 12.77
N ALA A 6 4.61 9.02 11.61
CA ALA A 6 4.56 7.70 10.98
C ALA A 6 5.08 6.56 11.88
N LYS A 7 5.92 6.88 12.88
CA LYS A 7 6.36 5.94 13.93
C LYS A 7 5.21 5.37 14.78
N GLU A 8 4.06 6.04 14.84
CA GLU A 8 2.88 5.58 15.57
C GLU A 8 2.11 4.48 14.82
N LEU A 9 2.31 4.34 13.49
CA LEU A 9 1.66 3.27 12.74
C LEU A 9 2.32 1.91 12.95
N LYS A 10 3.66 1.84 12.84
CA LYS A 10 4.42 0.60 12.99
C LYS A 10 5.91 0.87 13.12
N ASP A 11 6.56 0.34 14.17
CA ASP A 11 8.02 0.40 14.32
C ASP A 11 8.68 -0.73 13.52
N THR A 12 8.88 -0.51 12.21
CA THR A 12 9.45 -1.51 11.31
C THR A 12 10.46 -0.91 10.33
N LYS A 13 11.50 -1.68 10.03
CA LYS A 13 12.47 -1.39 8.95
C LYS A 13 12.05 -1.97 7.59
N LYS A 14 10.86 -2.56 7.51
CA LYS A 14 10.29 -3.13 6.28
C LYS A 14 9.13 -2.28 5.79
N SER A 15 8.90 -2.29 4.48
CA SER A 15 7.68 -1.71 3.93
C SER A 15 6.44 -2.46 4.43
N PHE A 16 5.34 -1.73 4.57
CA PHE A 16 4.05 -2.28 4.96
C PHE A 16 2.92 -1.58 4.21
N ARG A 17 1.73 -2.16 4.26
CA ARG A 17 0.55 -1.64 3.57
C ARG A 17 -0.32 -0.85 4.53
N VAL A 18 -0.95 0.20 4.02
CA VAL A 18 -1.87 1.06 4.78
C VAL A 18 -3.17 1.27 4.03
N LYS A 19 -4.21 1.56 4.80
CA LYS A 19 -5.50 2.00 4.32
C LYS A 19 -6.00 3.22 5.09
N GLY A 20 -6.92 3.96 4.50
CA GLY A 20 -7.52 5.15 5.10
C GLY A 20 -7.72 6.26 4.07
N PHE A 21 -7.41 7.50 4.44
CA PHE A 21 -7.70 8.69 3.66
C PHE A 21 -6.52 9.67 3.60
N LEU A 22 -6.33 10.24 2.41
CA LEU A 22 -5.50 11.41 2.15
C LEU A 22 -6.46 12.55 1.76
N ASP A 23 -6.64 13.53 2.64
CA ASP A 23 -7.80 14.44 2.63
C ASP A 23 -9.12 13.64 2.52
N ASN A 24 -9.80 13.74 1.38
CA ASN A 24 -11.04 13.00 1.08
C ASN A 24 -10.81 11.82 0.13
N PHE A 25 -9.57 11.54 -0.27
CA PHE A 25 -9.24 10.50 -1.22
C PHE A 25 -8.96 9.17 -0.48
N PRO A 26 -9.77 8.12 -0.67
CA PRO A 26 -9.55 6.83 -0.04
C PRO A 26 -8.32 6.13 -0.63
N VAL A 27 -7.56 5.48 0.22
CA VAL A 27 -6.41 4.64 -0.15
C VAL A 27 -6.48 3.30 0.55
N GLU A 28 -6.11 2.25 -0.17
CA GLU A 28 -6.07 0.86 0.31
C GLU A 28 -4.83 0.17 -0.27
N GLN A 29 -4.31 -0.85 0.40
CA GLN A 29 -3.13 -1.63 -0.04
C GLN A 29 -1.94 -0.75 -0.48
N THR A 30 -1.83 0.46 0.06
CA THR A 30 -0.83 1.44 -0.37
C THR A 30 0.46 1.23 0.40
N ALA A 31 1.59 1.18 -0.30
CA ALA A 31 2.88 0.92 0.34
C ALA A 31 3.41 2.16 1.05
N VAL A 32 3.80 1.96 2.31
CA VAL A 32 4.62 2.90 3.09
C VAL A 32 6.01 2.29 3.26
N MET A 33 7.03 3.05 2.92
CA MET A 33 8.42 2.59 2.92
C MET A 33 9.24 3.36 3.98
N PRO A 34 10.08 2.67 4.75
CA PRO A 34 10.98 3.34 5.68
C PRO A 34 12.06 4.11 4.92
N MET A 35 12.35 5.33 5.36
CA MET A 35 13.50 6.10 4.87
C MET A 35 14.71 6.02 5.82
N GLY A 36 14.55 5.38 6.98
CA GLY A 36 15.55 5.37 8.05
C GLY A 36 15.18 6.33 9.17
N GLU A 37 15.86 6.20 10.32
CA GLU A 37 15.68 7.08 11.50
C GLU A 37 14.24 7.17 12.04
N GLY A 38 13.40 6.17 11.77
CA GLY A 38 11.98 6.18 12.15
C GLY A 38 11.09 7.04 11.25
N ASN A 39 11.64 7.54 10.13
CA ASN A 39 10.90 8.24 9.10
C ASN A 39 10.37 7.27 8.05
N PHE A 40 9.23 7.61 7.47
CA PHE A 40 8.57 6.84 6.43
C PHE A 40 8.14 7.74 5.27
N MET A 41 7.99 7.14 4.10
CA MET A 41 7.54 7.81 2.89
C MET A 41 6.44 7.01 2.21
N LEU A 42 5.43 7.73 1.73
CA LEU A 42 4.36 7.21 0.89
C LEU A 42 4.44 7.92 -0.47
N ALA A 43 4.42 7.15 -1.55
CA ALA A 43 4.43 7.71 -2.89
C ALA A 43 3.06 8.34 -3.23
N PHE A 44 3.05 9.63 -3.56
CA PHE A 44 1.83 10.36 -3.87
C PHE A 44 1.60 10.42 -5.39
N ASN A 45 0.80 9.48 -5.90
CA ASN A 45 0.67 9.25 -7.34
C ASN A 45 -0.26 10.29 -8.04
N ALA A 46 -0.36 10.21 -9.37
CA ALA A 46 -1.19 11.13 -10.15
C ALA A 46 -2.69 11.08 -9.81
N ALA A 47 -3.21 9.89 -9.46
CA ALA A 47 -4.61 9.75 -9.08
C ALA A 47 -4.89 10.42 -7.74
N MET A 48 -4.01 10.23 -6.75
CA MET A 48 -4.09 10.90 -5.45
C MET A 48 -4.00 12.41 -5.60
N ARG A 49 -3.04 12.93 -6.39
CA ARG A 49 -2.93 14.38 -6.69
C ARG A 49 -4.21 14.96 -7.28
N LYS A 50 -4.82 14.27 -8.24
CA LYS A 50 -6.09 14.68 -8.85
C LYS A 50 -7.25 14.59 -7.86
N GLY A 51 -7.30 13.52 -7.07
CA GLY A 51 -8.36 13.25 -6.11
C GLY A 51 -8.38 14.20 -4.91
N THR A 52 -7.21 14.64 -4.45
CA THR A 52 -7.09 15.64 -3.38
C THR A 52 -7.01 17.07 -3.91
N GLY A 53 -6.64 17.26 -5.18
CA GLY A 53 -6.32 18.56 -5.78
C GLY A 53 -5.00 19.15 -5.29
N LYS A 54 -4.08 18.33 -4.76
CA LYS A 54 -2.86 18.78 -4.08
C LYS A 54 -1.60 18.51 -4.91
N ALA A 55 -0.66 19.43 -4.80
CA ALA A 55 0.66 19.37 -5.43
C ALA A 55 1.79 19.48 -4.42
N ALA A 56 3.04 19.42 -4.90
CA ALA A 56 4.21 19.61 -4.08
C ALA A 56 4.14 20.94 -3.32
N GLY A 57 4.49 20.92 -2.03
CA GLY A 57 4.40 22.09 -1.14
C GLY A 57 3.03 22.31 -0.50
N ASN A 58 1.99 21.57 -0.88
CA ASN A 58 0.72 21.61 -0.17
C ASN A 58 0.70 20.66 1.04
N PHE A 59 0.02 21.09 2.11
CA PHE A 59 -0.32 20.22 3.22
C PHE A 59 -1.62 19.46 2.94
N ILE A 60 -1.67 18.23 3.43
CA ILE A 60 -2.82 17.34 3.36
C ILE A 60 -3.12 16.79 4.76
N GLN A 61 -4.40 16.52 5.02
CA GLN A 61 -4.82 15.74 6.18
C GLN A 61 -4.59 14.26 5.88
N VAL A 62 -4.02 13.52 6.83
CA VAL A 62 -3.74 12.09 6.67
C VAL A 62 -4.41 11.32 7.79
N THR A 63 -5.13 10.26 7.45
CA THR A 63 -5.71 9.32 8.40
C THR A 63 -5.45 7.92 7.87
N LEU A 64 -4.50 7.21 8.47
CA LEU A 64 -4.05 5.91 7.98
C LEU A 64 -3.99 4.90 9.13
N GLU A 65 -4.18 3.64 8.79
CA GLU A 65 -3.97 2.49 9.66
C GLU A 65 -3.26 1.38 8.88
N GLU A 66 -2.67 0.41 9.59
CA GLU A 66 -2.10 -0.77 8.93
C GLU A 66 -3.18 -1.54 8.17
N ASP A 67 -2.91 -1.82 6.90
CA ASP A 67 -3.73 -2.69 6.08
C ASP A 67 -3.19 -4.11 6.12
N THR A 68 -3.85 -4.95 6.91
CA THR A 68 -3.53 -6.37 7.06
C THR A 68 -4.31 -7.26 6.09
N GLN A 69 -5.11 -6.67 5.19
CA GLN A 69 -5.82 -7.46 4.18
C GLN A 69 -4.83 -8.19 3.28
N LYS A 70 -5.12 -9.46 3.00
CA LYS A 70 -4.37 -10.24 2.04
C LYS A 70 -4.66 -9.73 0.64
N LEU A 71 -3.61 -9.60 -0.18
CA LEU A 71 -3.74 -9.41 -1.61
C LEU A 71 -4.68 -10.48 -2.17
N ARG A 72 -5.70 -10.03 -2.89
CA ARG A 72 -6.69 -10.91 -3.51
C ARG A 72 -6.25 -11.17 -4.94
N LEU A 73 -6.11 -12.43 -5.28
CA LEU A 73 -5.96 -12.85 -6.67
C LEU A 73 -7.24 -12.53 -7.43
N SER A 74 -7.14 -12.14 -8.71
CA SER A 74 -8.34 -11.98 -9.52
C SER A 74 -9.03 -13.33 -9.71
N SER A 75 -10.35 -13.31 -9.84
CA SER A 75 -11.15 -14.51 -10.13
C SER A 75 -10.62 -15.23 -11.37
N ASP A 76 -10.35 -14.45 -12.42
CA ASP A 76 -9.99 -14.96 -13.73
C ASP A 76 -8.62 -15.66 -13.69
N LEU A 77 -7.64 -15.05 -13.00
CA LEU A 77 -6.32 -15.67 -12.83
C LEU A 77 -6.40 -16.91 -11.94
N SER A 78 -7.23 -16.89 -10.90
CA SER A 78 -7.44 -18.04 -10.01
C SER A 78 -8.00 -19.23 -10.78
N GLU A 79 -9.02 -19.01 -11.61
CA GLU A 79 -9.65 -20.04 -12.44
C GLU A 79 -8.67 -20.63 -13.47
N CYS A 80 -7.85 -19.78 -14.11
CA CYS A 80 -6.81 -20.27 -15.02
C CYS A 80 -5.78 -21.15 -14.30
N LEU A 81 -5.31 -20.75 -13.12
CA LEU A 81 -4.32 -21.52 -12.35
C LEU A 81 -4.89 -22.83 -11.79
N GLU A 82 -6.18 -22.90 -11.49
CA GLU A 82 -6.82 -24.15 -11.04
C GLU A 82 -6.78 -25.24 -12.12
N ASN A 83 -6.84 -24.86 -13.39
CA ASN A 83 -6.78 -25.77 -14.52
C ASN A 83 -5.33 -26.13 -14.93
N GLU A 84 -4.33 -25.36 -14.51
CA GLU A 84 -2.91 -25.55 -14.87
C GLU A 84 -2.04 -25.79 -13.63
N THR A 85 -1.94 -27.06 -13.24
CA THR A 85 -1.33 -27.46 -11.95
C THR A 85 0.16 -27.11 -11.82
N GLU A 86 0.93 -27.19 -12.91
CA GLU A 86 2.36 -26.81 -12.92
C GLU A 86 2.54 -25.29 -12.76
N ALA A 87 1.72 -24.50 -13.47
CA ALA A 87 1.74 -23.04 -13.36
C ALA A 87 1.34 -22.58 -11.96
N ARG A 88 0.32 -23.21 -11.37
CA ARG A 88 -0.10 -22.96 -9.99
C ARG A 88 0.98 -23.30 -8.98
N ALA A 89 1.67 -24.42 -9.16
CA ALA A 89 2.77 -24.82 -8.29
C ALA A 89 3.89 -23.77 -8.31
N PHE A 90 4.30 -23.32 -9.50
CA PHE A 90 5.30 -22.25 -9.64
C PHE A 90 4.81 -20.92 -9.03
N PHE A 91 3.59 -20.49 -9.36
CA PHE A 91 2.99 -19.26 -8.86
C PHE A 91 2.98 -19.18 -7.32
N ASN A 92 2.68 -20.31 -6.66
CA ASN A 92 2.68 -20.41 -5.20
C ASN A 92 4.08 -20.27 -4.57
N THR A 93 5.16 -20.40 -5.34
CA THR A 93 6.53 -20.14 -4.87
C THR A 93 6.93 -18.66 -4.91
N LEU A 94 6.19 -17.84 -5.66
CA LEU A 94 6.48 -16.41 -5.79
C LEU A 94 6.19 -15.68 -4.48
N ASN A 95 6.93 -14.60 -4.23
CA ASN A 95 6.59 -13.71 -3.11
C ASN A 95 5.24 -13.00 -3.40
N PRO A 96 4.48 -12.58 -2.37
CA PRO A 96 3.17 -11.99 -2.57
C PRO A 96 3.13 -10.70 -3.42
N SER A 97 4.26 -10.01 -3.63
CA SER A 97 4.31 -8.84 -4.52
C SER A 97 4.49 -9.22 -6.00
N ASN A 98 4.86 -10.48 -6.25
CA ASN A 98 5.03 -11.08 -7.57
C ASN A 98 3.95 -12.15 -7.87
N GLN A 99 2.99 -12.33 -6.97
CA GLN A 99 1.75 -13.08 -7.17
C GLN A 99 0.68 -12.09 -7.66
#